data_AF-A0A9N9Q6P3-F1
#
_entry.id   AF-A0A9N9Q6P3-F1
#
_cell.length_a   1.000
_cell.length_b   1.000
_cell.length_c   1.000
_cell.angle_alpha   90.00
_cell.angle_beta   90.00
_cell.angle_gamma   90.00
#
_symmetry.space_group_name_H-M   'P 1'
#
loop_
_entity.id
_entity.type
_entity.pdbx_description
1 polymer ?
#
loop_
_entity_poly.entity_id
_entity_poly.type
_entity_poly.pdbx_seq_one_letter_code
_entity_poly.pdbx_strand_id
1 'polypeptide(L)'
;MKLIEQRGLEDLKRNALVSVFLRVLEEAFKSRIQLALNYANLTKYQRIEIWKNFISRLQTLGEQNIDFHDLKDHVEQLAENEMNGRQIRNAITTARQYAQWKKTILTYDHLKDIIEISGRFDKYLDKLNDGYSQDRIAQDDGLRFAGRA
;
A
#
# COMPACT_ATOMS: atom_id res chain seq x y z
N MET A 1 -27.16 17.86 -23.22
CA MET A 1 -26.02 18.66 -22.71
C MET A 1 -26.14 19.00 -21.22
N LYS A 2 -27.30 19.45 -20.70
CA LYS A 2 -27.53 19.78 -19.27
C LYS A 2 -27.24 18.66 -18.24
N LEU A 3 -27.38 17.39 -18.59
CA LEU A 3 -27.22 16.27 -17.64
C LEU A 3 -25.76 15.92 -17.32
N ILE A 4 -24.82 16.20 -18.24
CA ILE A 4 -23.39 15.93 -18.05
C ILE A 4 -22.76 17.04 -17.17
N GLU A 5 -23.25 18.27 -17.33
CA GLU A 5 -22.81 19.46 -16.59
C GLU A 5 -23.21 19.41 -15.10
N GLN A 6 -24.39 18.86 -14.79
CA GLN A 6 -24.85 18.68 -13.41
C GLN A 6 -24.05 17.60 -12.65
N ARG A 7 -23.66 16.49 -13.31
CA ARG A 7 -22.78 15.49 -12.69
C ARG A 7 -21.40 16.08 -12.36
N GLY A 8 -20.85 16.89 -13.27
CA GLY A 8 -19.56 17.56 -13.06
C GLY A 8 -19.55 18.51 -11.85
N LEU A 9 -20.65 19.23 -11.58
CA LEU A 9 -20.77 20.15 -10.44
C LEU A 9 -20.94 19.44 -9.08
N GLU A 10 -21.69 18.35 -9.03
CA GLU A 10 -21.80 17.51 -7.83
C GLU A 10 -20.48 16.80 -7.52
N ASP A 11 -19.82 16.28 -8.55
CA ASP A 11 -18.48 15.69 -8.42
C ASP A 11 -17.45 16.74 -7.99
N LEU A 12 -17.53 17.99 -8.48
CA LEU A 12 -16.65 19.08 -8.05
C LEU A 12 -16.83 19.38 -6.56
N LYS A 13 -18.07 19.44 -6.07
CA LYS A 13 -18.36 19.67 -4.65
C LYS A 13 -17.88 18.53 -3.77
N ARG A 14 -18.09 17.28 -4.20
CA ARG A 14 -17.63 16.09 -3.49
C ARG A 14 -16.09 16.01 -3.45
N ASN A 15 -15.43 16.28 -4.57
CA ASN A 15 -13.98 16.28 -4.68
C ASN A 15 -13.35 17.46 -3.91
N ALA A 16 -14.01 18.61 -3.87
CA ALA A 16 -13.58 19.75 -3.05
C ALA A 16 -13.61 19.40 -1.55
N LEU A 17 -14.65 18.73 -1.08
CA LEU A 17 -14.73 18.28 0.31
C LEU A 17 -13.63 17.28 0.66
N VAL A 18 -13.37 16.30 -0.22
CA VAL A 18 -12.28 15.33 -0.04
C VAL A 18 -10.93 16.04 -0.02
N SER A 19 -10.70 17.00 -0.92
CA SER A 19 -9.46 17.77 -0.97
C SER A 19 -9.24 18.61 0.30
N VAL A 20 -10.27 19.33 0.76
CA VAL A 20 -10.21 20.10 2.02
C VAL A 20 -9.97 19.18 3.21
N PHE A 21 -10.66 18.04 3.28
CA PHE A 21 -10.48 17.05 4.34
C PHE A 21 -9.05 16.49 4.37
N LEU A 22 -8.48 16.15 3.21
CA LEU A 22 -7.10 15.67 3.12
C LEU A 22 -6.08 16.72 3.58
N ARG A 23 -6.29 18.00 3.23
CA ARG A 23 -5.42 19.11 3.69
C ARG A 23 -5.48 19.31 5.20
N VAL A 24 -6.69 19.31 5.78
CA VAL A 24 -6.86 19.44 7.24
C VAL A 24 -6.25 18.27 7.98
N LEU A 25 -6.37 17.04 7.44
CA LEU A 25 -5.69 15.88 7.99
C LEU A 25 -4.17 16.03 7.92
N GLU A 26 -3.61 16.47 6.79
CA GLU A 26 -2.17 16.65 6.65
C GLU A 26 -1.61 17.63 7.69
N GLU A 27 -2.26 18.77 7.88
CA GLU A 27 -1.85 19.80 8.85
C GLU A 27 -1.96 19.29 10.29
N ALA A 28 -3.05 18.60 10.63
CA ALA A 28 -3.24 18.00 11.94
C ALA A 28 -2.21 16.90 12.23
N PHE A 29 -1.88 16.05 11.25
CA PHE A 29 -0.86 15.01 11.35
C PHE A 29 0.53 15.62 11.57
N LYS A 30 0.91 16.62 10.76
CA LYS A 30 2.21 17.32 10.89
C LYS A 30 2.40 17.93 12.27
N SER A 31 1.35 18.51 12.87
CA SER A 31 1.41 19.12 14.21
C SER A 31 1.73 18.12 15.35
N ARG A 32 1.50 16.82 15.12
CA ARG A 32 1.66 15.75 16.13
C ARG A 32 2.88 14.86 15.88
N ILE A 33 3.64 15.10 14.83
CA ILE A 33 4.91 14.41 14.57
C ILE A 33 6.03 15.17 15.28
N GLN A 34 6.41 14.71 16.47
CA GLN A 34 7.55 15.29 17.21
C GLN A 34 8.91 14.80 16.70
N LEU A 35 8.96 13.63 16.05
CA LEU A 35 10.16 13.03 15.48
C LEU A 35 9.82 12.35 14.16
N ALA A 36 10.48 12.78 13.08
CA ALA A 36 10.40 12.14 11.78
C ALA A 36 11.57 11.15 11.62
N LEU A 37 11.31 9.86 11.77
CA LEU A 37 12.28 8.82 11.51
C LEU A 37 12.19 8.40 10.04
N ASN A 38 13.26 8.62 9.28
CA ASN A 38 13.37 8.11 7.93
C ASN A 38 13.83 6.64 7.97
N TYR A 39 12.92 5.72 7.67
CA TYR A 39 13.26 4.31 7.50
C TYR A 39 13.57 4.03 6.04
N ALA A 40 14.77 3.50 5.77
CA ALA A 40 15.12 3.07 4.43
C ALA A 40 14.13 2.01 3.92
N ASN A 41 13.92 2.01 2.60
CA ASN A 41 13.12 0.99 1.95
C ASN A 41 13.66 -0.41 2.25
N LEU A 42 12.76 -1.37 2.44
CA LEU A 42 13.13 -2.74 2.73
C LEU A 42 13.94 -3.33 1.56
N THR A 43 15.07 -3.96 1.84
CA THR A 43 15.80 -4.74 0.83
C THR A 43 14.98 -5.97 0.42
N LYS A 44 15.26 -6.53 -0.75
CA LYS A 44 14.61 -7.77 -1.21
C LYS A 44 14.75 -8.90 -0.17
N TYR A 45 15.93 -9.06 0.43
CA TYR A 45 16.17 -10.04 1.48
C TYR A 45 15.27 -9.80 2.71
N GLN A 46 15.14 -8.56 3.16
CA GLN A 46 14.23 -8.23 4.28
C GLN A 46 12.77 -8.54 3.92
N ARG A 47 12.35 -8.28 2.68
CA ARG A 47 10.99 -8.62 2.21
C ARG A 47 10.77 -10.13 2.19
N ILE A 48 11.75 -10.92 1.75
CA ILE A 48 11.71 -12.39 1.81
C ILE A 48 11.45 -12.87 3.24
N GLU A 49 12.22 -12.36 4.21
CA GLU A 49 12.06 -12.75 5.61
C GLU A 49 10.71 -12.34 6.18
N ILE A 50 10.21 -11.15 5.83
CA ILE A 50 8.87 -10.71 6.22
C ILE A 50 7.78 -11.63 5.65
N TRP A 51 7.87 -12.00 4.36
CA TRP A 51 6.95 -12.95 3.73
C TRP A 51 6.98 -14.30 4.44
N LYS A 52 8.16 -14.89 4.66
CA LYS A 52 8.32 -16.15 5.41
C LYS A 52 7.70 -16.07 6.80
N ASN A 53 7.92 -14.97 7.52
CA ASN A 53 7.39 -14.76 8.86
C ASN A 53 5.85 -14.74 8.87
N PHE A 54 5.22 -14.06 7.90
CA PHE A 54 3.77 -14.06 7.81
C PHE A 54 3.21 -15.43 7.42
N ILE A 55 3.81 -16.11 6.44
CA ILE A 55 3.38 -17.45 6.00
C ILE A 55 3.53 -18.46 7.14
N SER A 56 4.66 -18.45 7.83
CA SER A 56 4.90 -19.29 9.02
C SER A 56 3.88 -19.03 10.12
N ARG A 57 3.55 -17.75 10.38
CA ARG A 57 2.51 -17.40 11.35
C ARG A 57 1.15 -17.98 10.97
N LEU A 58 0.75 -17.94 9.71
CA LEU A 58 -0.50 -18.56 9.24
C LEU A 58 -0.50 -20.08 9.46
N GLN A 59 0.63 -20.74 9.25
CA GLN A 59 0.78 -22.16 9.58
C GLN A 59 0.60 -22.44 11.06
N THR A 60 1.23 -21.63 11.93
CA THR A 60 1.12 -21.82 13.40
C THR A 60 -0.29 -21.58 13.93
N LEU A 61 -1.08 -20.73 13.26
CA LEU A 61 -2.49 -20.50 13.61
C LEU A 61 -3.41 -21.63 13.15
N GLY A 62 -2.89 -22.64 12.44
CA GLY A 62 -3.67 -23.78 11.97
C GLY A 62 -4.68 -23.43 10.88
N GLU A 63 -4.42 -22.36 10.11
CA GLU A 63 -5.32 -21.96 9.03
C GLU A 63 -5.43 -23.06 7.97
N GLN A 64 -6.67 -23.44 7.69
CA GLN A 64 -7.03 -24.43 6.69
C GLN A 64 -7.30 -23.73 5.34
N ASN A 65 -7.20 -24.45 4.23
CA ASN A 65 -7.40 -23.93 2.86
C ASN A 65 -6.30 -22.96 2.38
N ILE A 66 -5.04 -23.21 2.76
CA ILE A 66 -3.87 -22.52 2.22
C ILE A 66 -2.87 -23.55 1.71
N ASP A 67 -2.39 -23.38 0.49
CA ASP A 67 -1.28 -24.16 -0.04
C ASP A 67 0.05 -23.54 0.42
N PHE A 68 0.49 -23.93 1.62
CA PHE A 68 1.72 -23.39 2.18
C PHE A 68 2.99 -23.80 1.44
N HIS A 69 2.97 -24.89 0.68
CA HIS A 69 4.13 -25.31 -0.09
C HIS A 69 4.31 -24.37 -1.29
N ASP A 70 3.25 -24.16 -2.06
CA ASP A 70 3.22 -23.22 -3.18
C ASP A 70 3.60 -21.80 -2.76
N LEU A 71 3.08 -21.32 -1.62
CA LEU A 71 3.44 -20.00 -1.10
C LEU A 71 4.93 -19.89 -0.73
N LYS A 72 5.52 -20.93 -0.14
CA LYS A 72 6.93 -20.93 0.28
C LYS A 72 7.87 -20.98 -0.91
N ASP A 73 7.54 -21.76 -1.92
CA ASP A 73 8.33 -21.91 -3.15
C ASP A 73 8.36 -20.61 -3.97
N HIS A 74 7.32 -19.78 -3.83
CA HIS A 74 7.20 -18.51 -4.54
C HIS A 74 7.54 -17.25 -3.73
N VAL A 75 8.14 -17.38 -2.53
CA VAL A 75 8.46 -16.21 -1.67
C VAL A 75 9.40 -15.23 -2.37
N GLU A 76 10.38 -15.72 -3.13
CA GLU A 76 11.35 -14.85 -3.80
C GLU A 76 10.67 -13.97 -4.85
N GLN A 77 9.74 -14.54 -5.61
CA GLN A 77 8.93 -13.86 -6.62
C GLN A 77 8.00 -12.83 -5.97
N LEU A 78 7.39 -13.17 -4.82
CA LEU A 78 6.57 -12.22 -4.05
C LEU A 78 7.40 -11.03 -3.56
N ALA A 79 8.65 -11.27 -3.17
CA ALA A 79 9.56 -10.26 -2.64
C ALA A 79 10.18 -9.35 -3.72
N GLU A 80 10.04 -9.65 -5.02
CA GLU A 80 10.46 -8.73 -6.09
C GLU A 80 9.69 -7.41 -6.04
N ASN A 81 8.43 -7.45 -5.60
CA ASN A 81 7.60 -6.26 -5.48
C ASN A 81 8.08 -5.40 -4.31
N GLU A 82 8.35 -4.11 -4.57
CA GLU A 82 8.83 -3.13 -3.58
C GLU A 82 7.71 -2.71 -2.62
N MET A 83 7.36 -3.62 -1.72
CA MET A 83 6.31 -3.42 -0.72
C MET A 83 6.90 -3.31 0.67
N ASN A 84 6.33 -2.41 1.48
CA ASN A 84 6.60 -2.36 2.92
C ASN A 84 5.84 -3.48 3.66
N GLY A 85 6.20 -3.70 4.93
CA GLY A 85 5.61 -4.76 5.74
C GLY A 85 4.09 -4.65 5.95
N ARG A 86 3.52 -3.44 5.87
CA ARG A 86 2.07 -3.22 5.95
C ARG A 86 1.38 -3.62 4.65
N GLN A 87 1.95 -3.25 3.50
CA GLN A 87 1.46 -3.66 2.18
C GLN A 87 1.48 -5.20 2.04
N ILE A 88 2.58 -5.86 2.44
CA ILE A 88 2.68 -7.33 2.45
C ILE A 88 1.56 -7.96 3.28
N ARG A 89 1.35 -7.49 4.52
CA ARG A 89 0.27 -7.99 5.38
C ARG A 89 -1.11 -7.80 4.76
N ASN A 90 -1.35 -6.62 4.18
CA ASN A 90 -2.63 -6.31 3.54
C ASN A 90 -2.87 -7.24 2.36
N ALA A 91 -1.87 -7.45 1.49
CA ALA A 91 -1.96 -8.36 0.35
C ALA A 91 -2.34 -9.79 0.79
N ILE A 92 -1.69 -10.32 1.83
CA ILE A 92 -2.03 -11.63 2.41
C ILE A 92 -3.48 -11.67 2.90
N THR A 93 -3.89 -10.64 3.64
CA THR A 93 -5.23 -10.58 4.22
C THR A 93 -6.30 -10.55 3.13
N THR A 94 -6.10 -9.73 2.11
CA THR A 94 -7.03 -9.59 0.98
C THR A 94 -7.06 -10.84 0.11
N ALA A 95 -5.91 -11.44 -0.21
CA ALA A 95 -5.85 -12.67 -1.00
C ALA A 95 -6.55 -13.83 -0.26
N ARG A 96 -6.37 -13.93 1.06
CA ARG A 96 -7.09 -14.91 1.88
C ARG A 96 -8.60 -14.69 1.84
N GLN A 97 -9.06 -13.45 2.02
CA GLN A 97 -10.49 -13.12 1.93
C GLN A 97 -11.06 -13.44 0.54
N TYR A 98 -10.28 -13.17 -0.52
CA TYR A 98 -10.66 -13.44 -1.89
C TYR A 98 -10.79 -14.96 -2.15
N ALA A 99 -9.81 -15.76 -1.73
CA ALA A 99 -9.85 -17.22 -1.83
C ALA A 99 -11.03 -17.81 -1.03
N GLN A 100 -11.25 -17.33 0.20
CA GLN A 100 -12.40 -17.74 1.02
C GLN A 100 -13.74 -17.43 0.34
N TRP A 101 -13.88 -16.24 -0.25
CA TRP A 101 -15.09 -15.87 -0.99
C TRP A 101 -15.29 -16.74 -2.24
N LYS A 102 -14.21 -17.07 -2.96
CA LYS A 102 -14.23 -18.01 -4.10
C LYS A 102 -14.39 -19.47 -3.70
N LYS A 103 -14.27 -19.81 -2.42
CA LYS A 103 -14.20 -21.17 -1.89
C LYS A 103 -13.05 -21.99 -2.51
N THR A 104 -11.93 -21.33 -2.78
CA THR A 104 -10.71 -21.92 -3.32
C THR A 104 -9.61 -21.96 -2.25
N ILE A 105 -8.59 -22.79 -2.47
CA ILE A 105 -7.38 -22.81 -1.65
C ILE A 105 -6.55 -21.58 -2.00
N LEU A 106 -6.05 -20.87 -0.98
CA LEU A 106 -5.13 -19.76 -1.19
C LEU A 106 -3.80 -20.28 -1.75
N THR A 107 -3.43 -19.78 -2.92
CA THR A 107 -2.20 -20.10 -3.67
C THR A 107 -1.45 -18.81 -4.01
N TYR A 108 -0.23 -18.95 -4.53
CA TYR A 108 0.61 -17.88 -5.04
C TYR A 108 -0.12 -17.01 -6.07
N ASP A 109 -0.90 -17.61 -6.97
CA ASP A 109 -1.64 -16.89 -8.01
C ASP A 109 -2.60 -15.85 -7.42
N HIS A 110 -3.30 -16.20 -6.33
CA HIS A 110 -4.20 -15.24 -5.66
C HIS A 110 -3.41 -14.06 -5.07
N LEU A 111 -2.21 -14.29 -4.52
CA LEU A 111 -1.36 -13.20 -4.03
C LEU A 111 -0.84 -12.33 -5.18
N LYS A 112 -0.39 -12.97 -6.26
CA LYS A 112 0.09 -12.29 -7.46
C LYS A 112 -0.96 -11.35 -8.03
N ASP A 113 -2.21 -11.81 -8.16
CA ASP A 113 -3.34 -11.00 -8.64
C ASP A 113 -3.58 -9.77 -7.74
N ILE A 114 -3.62 -9.97 -6.42
CA ILE A 114 -3.84 -8.88 -5.45
C ILE A 114 -2.70 -7.86 -5.48
N ILE A 115 -1.45 -8.33 -5.60
CA ILE A 115 -0.28 -7.45 -5.71
C ILE A 115 -0.35 -6.65 -7.01
N GLU A 116 -0.71 -7.27 -8.13
CA GLU A 116 -0.83 -6.58 -9.42
C GLU A 116 -1.95 -5.52 -9.41
N ILE A 117 -3.11 -5.84 -8.83
CA ILE A 117 -4.21 -4.88 -8.64
C ILE A 117 -3.74 -3.70 -7.77
N SER A 118 -3.05 -3.98 -6.66
CA SER A 118 -2.54 -2.94 -5.76
C SER A 118 -1.50 -2.06 -6.44
N GLY A 119 -0.56 -2.66 -7.19
CA GLY A 119 0.47 -1.92 -7.93
C GLY A 119 -0.08 -1.06 -9.05
N ARG A 120 -1.21 -1.43 -9.67
CA ARG A 120 -1.92 -0.55 -10.64
C ARG A 120 -2.48 0.71 -9.96
N PHE A 121 -2.96 0.57 -8.73
CA PHE A 121 -3.47 1.69 -7.95
C PHE A 121 -2.33 2.63 -7.51
N ASP A 122 -1.20 2.07 -7.05
CA ASP A 122 -0.03 2.87 -6.69
C ASP A 122 0.48 3.69 -7.90
N LYS A 123 0.63 3.05 -9.08
CA LYS A 123 0.99 3.74 -10.33
C LYS A 123 -0.01 4.82 -10.73
N TYR A 124 -1.29 4.66 -10.40
CA TYR A 124 -2.32 5.66 -10.65
C TYR A 124 -2.15 6.86 -9.71
N LEU A 125 -1.86 6.63 -8.43
CA LEU A 125 -1.56 7.69 -7.47
C LEU A 125 -0.29 8.47 -7.84
N ASP A 126 0.76 7.78 -8.29
CA ASP A 126 2.00 8.43 -8.74
C ASP A 126 1.76 9.38 -9.92
N LYS A 127 0.90 8.98 -10.86
CA LYS A 127 0.50 9.83 -11.99
C LYS A 127 -0.33 11.04 -11.57
N LEU A 128 -1.19 10.89 -10.56
CA LEU A 128 -1.99 12.00 -10.03
C LEU A 128 -1.16 13.00 -9.22
N ASN A 129 -0.06 12.57 -8.62
CA ASN A 129 0.83 13.41 -7.84
C ASN A 129 1.85 14.20 -8.70
N ASP A 130 1.71 14.24 -10.03
CA ASP A 130 2.46 15.13 -10.95
C ASP A 130 3.99 15.20 -10.69
N GLY A 131 4.62 14.06 -10.39
CA GLY A 131 6.07 13.98 -10.20
C GLY A 131 6.60 14.49 -8.84
N TYR A 132 5.72 14.80 -7.89
CA TYR A 132 6.08 14.92 -6.47
C TYR A 132 6.24 13.52 -5.88
N SER A 133 7.32 12.83 -6.29
CA SER A 133 7.74 11.60 -5.61
C SER A 133 7.99 11.90 -4.13
N GLN A 134 7.64 10.98 -3.23
CA GLN A 134 7.85 11.14 -1.78
C GLN A 134 9.31 11.49 -1.45
N ASP A 135 10.27 11.04 -2.27
CA ASP A 135 11.69 11.38 -2.15
C ASP A 135 11.98 12.88 -2.37
N ARG A 136 11.25 13.55 -3.28
CA ARG A 136 11.38 15.00 -3.50
C ARG A 136 10.69 15.80 -2.39
N ILE A 137 9.57 15.31 -1.87
CA ILE A 137 8.89 15.93 -0.72
C ILE A 137 9.78 15.83 0.52
N ALA A 138 10.43 14.69 0.75
CA ALA A 138 11.38 14.50 1.85
C ALA A 138 12.61 15.41 1.74
N GLN A 139 13.13 15.64 0.52
CA GLN A 139 14.20 16.63 0.29
C GLN A 139 13.73 18.07 0.54
N ASP A 140 12.55 18.45 0.05
CA ASP A 140 12.02 19.82 0.20
C ASP A 140 11.63 20.14 1.65
N ASP A 141 11.02 19.18 2.38
CA ASP A 141 10.73 19.33 3.80
C ASP A 141 12.03 19.30 4.65
N GLY A 142 13.01 18.47 4.31
CA GLY A 142 14.33 18.45 4.97
C GLY A 142 15.07 19.80 4.88
N LEU A 143 14.97 20.48 3.73
CA LEU A 143 15.49 21.84 3.52
C LEU A 143 14.76 22.90 4.38
N ARG A 144 13.45 22.73 4.62
CA ARG A 144 12.66 23.64 5.47
C ARG A 144 13.00 23.51 6.96
N PHE A 145 13.36 22.32 7.44
CA PHE A 145 13.76 22.12 8.83
C PHE A 145 15.22 22.51 9.10
N ALA A 146 16.11 22.43 8.10
CA ALA A 146 17.50 22.85 8.24
C ALA A 146 17.71 24.38 8.24
N GLY A 147 16.75 25.15 7.69
CA GLY A 147 16.80 26.63 7.65
C GLY A 147 16.35 27.35 8.93
N ARG A 148 16.03 26.60 10.01
CA ARG A 148 15.72 27.15 11.34
C ARG A 148 16.62 26.48 12.39
N ALA A 149 17.92 26.75 12.31
CA ALA A 149 18.87 26.52 13.39
C ALA A 149 19.74 27.75 13.55
#